data_AF-A0A9E2QCT5-F1
#
_entry.id   AF-A0A9E2QCT5-F1
#
_cell.length_a   1.000
_cell.length_b   1.000
_cell.length_c   1.000
_cell.angle_alpha   90.00
_cell.angle_beta   90.00
_cell.angle_gamma   90.00
#
_symmetry.space_group_name_H-M   'P 1'
#
loop_
_entity.id
_entity.type
_entity.pdbx_description
1 polymer ?
#
loop_
_entity_poly.entity_id
_entity_poly.type
_entity_poly.pdbx_seq_one_letter_code
_entity_poly.pdbx_strand_id
1 'polypeptide(L)'
;STEFHQMTGRAGRRGMDNIGFAMVLPGKFMDIRLIAKLISSPPSDIVSQIRINFSMVLNLLFSYSPDQIEELLKKSFATYLITKGKKSAGKFIANSYNYLSKDFIGHLNFLKETGYVKSNGELTADGKWASKLRVDQPLLIAEGFRLGVFPESNPAFLAAIIASFVDERETEGRIDKEFMPKSLLSIFLKVKKALKPFSKLMVTKGFETKTLFLSPAVTIHAWATGQPWEKIVSASEIAEGNLAMLILRTADNLRHIRALKQFFPKASETAKKSIELIVKEPVANDYNVDL
;
A
#
# COMPACT_ATOMS: atom_id res chain seq x y z
N SER A 1 2.84 -20.53 16.73
CA SER A 1 2.12 -21.80 16.92
C SER A 1 0.99 -21.95 15.90
N THR A 2 0.15 -20.92 15.70
CA THR A 2 -0.94 -20.96 14.70
C THR A 2 -0.51 -21.37 13.30
N GLU A 3 0.60 -20.83 12.77
CA GLU A 3 1.11 -21.20 11.44
C GLU A 3 1.48 -22.69 11.35
N PHE A 4 2.14 -23.23 12.39
CA PHE A 4 2.49 -24.64 12.46
C PHE A 4 1.23 -25.53 12.42
N HIS A 5 0.20 -25.19 13.21
CA HIS A 5 -1.09 -25.87 13.21
C HIS A 5 -1.82 -25.76 11.86
N GLN A 6 -1.75 -24.60 11.18
CA GLN A 6 -2.34 -24.42 9.86
C GLN A 6 -1.64 -25.26 8.78
N MET A 7 -0.31 -25.33 8.80
CA MET A 7 0.46 -26.14 7.84
C MET A 7 0.21 -27.63 8.04
N THR A 8 0.34 -28.11 9.27
CA THR A 8 0.15 -29.54 9.62
C THR A 8 -1.31 -29.99 9.48
N GLY A 9 -2.28 -29.10 9.75
CA GLY A 9 -3.70 -29.40 9.59
C GLY A 9 -4.15 -29.65 8.15
N ARG A 10 -3.33 -29.33 7.14
CA ARG A 10 -3.60 -29.64 5.72
C ARG A 10 -3.18 -31.05 5.29
N ALA A 11 -2.48 -31.80 6.16
CA ALA A 11 -1.85 -33.07 5.79
C ALA A 11 -2.82 -34.24 5.54
N GLY A 12 -4.07 -34.16 6.01
CA GLY A 12 -5.07 -35.22 5.83
C GLY A 12 -6.19 -34.80 4.87
N ARG A 13 -6.49 -35.63 3.87
CA ARG A 13 -7.59 -35.37 2.93
C ARG A 13 -8.88 -36.01 3.44
N ARG A 14 -9.89 -35.17 3.69
CA ARG A 14 -11.19 -35.59 4.23
C ARG A 14 -11.86 -36.64 3.34
N GLY A 15 -12.20 -37.79 3.92
CA GLY A 15 -12.90 -38.89 3.24
C GLY A 15 -12.00 -39.82 2.41
N MET A 16 -10.71 -39.54 2.29
CA MET A 16 -9.74 -40.39 1.58
C MET A 16 -8.68 -40.96 2.53
N ASP A 17 -8.20 -40.15 3.47
CA ASP A 17 -7.15 -40.57 4.41
C ASP A 17 -7.73 -40.73 5.82
N ASN A 18 -7.42 -41.86 6.47
CA ASN A 18 -7.77 -42.10 7.87
C ASN A 18 -6.85 -41.34 8.85
N ILE A 19 -5.61 -41.06 8.43
CA ILE A 19 -4.57 -40.40 9.21
C ILE A 19 -3.79 -39.46 8.28
N GLY A 20 -3.58 -38.21 8.69
CA GLY A 20 -2.67 -37.27 8.01
C GLY A 20 -1.26 -37.36 8.60
N PHE A 21 -0.24 -37.46 7.74
CA PHE A 21 1.16 -37.53 8.17
C PHE A 21 1.85 -36.18 7.98
N ALA A 22 2.51 -35.67 9.02
CA ALA A 22 3.36 -34.48 8.95
C ALA A 22 4.76 -34.82 9.46
N MET A 23 5.79 -34.35 8.75
CA MET A 23 7.19 -34.58 9.10
C MET A 23 7.90 -33.24 9.30
N VAL A 24 8.67 -33.12 10.38
CA VAL A 24 9.51 -31.94 10.64
C VAL A 24 10.97 -32.38 10.54
N LEU A 25 11.74 -31.71 9.67
CA LEU A 25 13.16 -31.95 9.49
C LEU A 25 13.97 -30.83 10.17
N PRO A 26 14.54 -31.04 11.37
CA PRO A 26 15.32 -30.03 12.06
C PRO A 26 16.65 -29.76 11.34
N GLY A 27 17.03 -28.48 11.23
CA GLY A 27 18.31 -28.04 10.68
C GLY A 27 19.34 -27.80 11.79
N LYS A 28 20.60 -27.57 11.40
CA LYS A 28 21.76 -27.39 12.32
C LYS A 28 21.55 -26.32 13.40
N PHE A 29 20.70 -25.33 13.15
CA PHE A 29 20.46 -24.19 14.05
C PHE A 29 19.06 -24.21 14.70
N MET A 30 18.32 -25.31 14.61
CA MET A 30 16.98 -25.43 15.19
C MET A 30 17.01 -26.20 16.52
N ASP A 31 16.40 -25.64 17.57
CA ASP A 31 16.22 -26.33 18.85
C ASP A 31 14.98 -27.22 18.80
N ILE A 32 15.19 -28.54 18.84
CA ILE A 32 14.15 -29.57 18.82
C ILE A 32 13.14 -29.39 19.96
N ARG A 33 13.58 -28.89 21.13
CA ARG A 33 12.70 -28.69 22.29
C ARG A 33 11.68 -27.58 22.04
N LEU A 34 12.07 -26.53 21.31
CA LEU A 34 11.15 -25.47 20.92
C LEU A 34 10.13 -25.96 19.89
N ILE A 35 10.56 -26.81 18.95
CA ILE A 35 9.66 -27.45 17.99
C ILE A 35 8.64 -28.34 18.70
N ALA A 36 9.09 -29.19 19.63
CA ALA A 36 8.19 -30.04 20.42
C ALA A 36 7.18 -29.20 21.22
N LYS A 37 7.61 -28.07 21.78
CA LYS A 37 6.73 -27.13 22.48
C LYS A 37 5.71 -26.50 21.55
N LEU A 38 6.04 -26.23 20.29
CA LEU A 38 5.11 -25.65 19.31
C LEU A 38 3.91 -26.58 19.00
N ILE A 39 4.12 -27.90 19.02
CA ILE A 39 3.07 -28.91 18.76
C ILE A 39 1.95 -28.83 19.81
N SER A 40 2.31 -28.65 21.08
CA SER A 40 1.34 -28.57 22.18
C SER A 40 0.95 -27.14 22.57
N SER A 41 1.52 -26.13 21.91
CA SER A 41 1.21 -24.73 22.20
C SER A 41 -0.20 -24.37 21.74
N PRO A 42 -0.94 -23.55 22.50
CA PRO A 42 -2.21 -23.02 22.07
C PRO A 42 -2.03 -22.09 20.86
N PRO A 43 -3.09 -21.88 20.06
CA PRO A 43 -3.09 -20.86 19.02
C PRO A 43 -2.73 -19.47 19.58
N SER A 44 -2.05 -18.67 18.76
CA SER A 44 -1.72 -17.29 19.08
C SER A 44 -2.98 -16.43 19.19
N ASP A 45 -2.97 -15.48 20.13
CA ASP A 45 -4.07 -14.54 20.31
C ASP A 45 -4.29 -13.66 19.07
N ILE A 46 -5.55 -13.28 18.84
CA ILE A 46 -5.90 -12.32 17.80
C ILE A 46 -5.65 -10.92 18.35
N VAL A 47 -4.70 -10.20 17.75
CA VAL A 47 -4.39 -8.80 18.07
C VAL A 47 -4.96 -7.86 17.01
N SER A 48 -5.37 -6.66 17.42
CA SER A 48 -5.84 -5.65 16.47
C SER A 48 -4.67 -5.06 15.68
N GLN A 49 -4.82 -4.96 14.36
CA GLN A 49 -3.85 -4.33 13.44
C GLN A 49 -4.34 -2.97 12.92
N ILE A 50 -5.33 -2.35 13.59
CA ILE A 50 -5.83 -1.04 13.18
C ILE A 50 -4.72 0.01 13.26
N ARG A 51 -4.55 0.77 12.17
CA ARG A 51 -3.62 1.89 12.08
C ARG A 51 -4.34 3.06 11.42
N ILE A 52 -4.12 4.26 11.94
CA ILE A 52 -4.64 5.46 11.31
C ILE A 52 -3.74 5.81 10.12
N ASN A 53 -4.35 6.13 8.99
CA ASN A 53 -3.66 6.62 7.81
C ASN A 53 -4.48 7.74 7.14
N PHE A 54 -3.86 8.50 6.24
CA PHE A 54 -4.52 9.65 5.60
C PHE A 54 -5.80 9.29 4.85
N SER A 55 -5.83 8.16 4.12
CA SER A 55 -7.05 7.72 3.44
C SER A 55 -8.18 7.42 4.42
N MET A 56 -7.88 6.79 5.56
CA MET A 56 -8.86 6.53 6.61
C MET A 56 -9.40 7.84 7.18
N VAL A 57 -8.53 8.79 7.53
CA VAL A 57 -8.95 10.09 8.09
C VAL A 57 -9.82 10.86 7.11
N LEU A 58 -9.41 10.97 5.84
CA LEU A 58 -10.18 11.63 4.80
C LEU A 58 -11.54 10.96 4.56
N ASN A 59 -11.59 9.62 4.54
CA ASN A 59 -12.86 8.89 4.38
C ASN A 59 -13.79 9.06 5.59
N LEU A 60 -13.25 9.07 6.81
CA LEU A 60 -14.05 9.28 8.02
C LEU A 60 -14.63 10.70 8.06
N LEU A 61 -13.82 11.71 7.77
CA LEU A 61 -14.25 13.11 7.70
C LEU A 61 -15.24 13.40 6.56
N PHE A 62 -15.35 12.50 5.58
CA PHE A 62 -16.35 12.62 4.53
C PHE A 62 -17.76 12.37 5.05
N SER A 63 -17.91 11.53 6.08
CA SER A 63 -19.22 11.08 6.58
C SER A 63 -19.50 11.47 8.03
N TYR A 64 -18.48 11.82 8.81
CA TYR A 64 -18.58 12.04 10.25
C TYR A 64 -17.84 13.29 10.70
N SER A 65 -18.33 13.90 11.78
CA SER A 65 -17.61 14.97 12.49
C SER A 65 -16.43 14.42 13.31
N PRO A 66 -15.42 15.24 13.64
CA PRO A 66 -14.29 14.80 14.47
C PRO A 66 -14.71 14.14 15.80
N ASP A 67 -15.73 14.66 16.47
CA ASP A 67 -16.23 14.12 17.75
C ASP A 67 -16.84 12.72 17.57
N GLN A 68 -17.62 12.52 16.51
CA GLN A 68 -18.18 11.20 16.17
C GLN A 68 -17.08 10.20 15.82
N ILE A 69 -16.01 10.64 15.14
CA ILE A 69 -14.89 9.77 14.80
C ILE A 69 -14.16 9.31 16.06
N GLU A 70 -13.99 10.20 17.03
CA GLU A 70 -13.39 9.84 18.31
C GLU A 70 -14.23 8.78 19.05
N GLU A 71 -15.56 8.88 19.02
CA GLU A 71 -16.44 7.84 19.54
C GLU A 71 -16.32 6.50 18.80
N LEU A 72 -16.14 6.53 17.48
CA LEU A 72 -15.91 5.32 16.68
C LEU A 72 -14.58 4.65 17.05
N LEU A 73 -13.51 5.43 17.25
CA LEU A 73 -12.21 4.90 17.67
C LEU A 73 -12.27 4.27 19.07
N LYS A 74 -13.08 4.82 19.98
CA LYS A 74 -13.36 4.20 21.29
C LYS A 74 -14.00 2.81 21.17
N LYS A 75 -14.79 2.58 20.13
CA LYS A 75 -15.47 1.30 19.87
C LYS A 75 -14.63 0.32 19.03
N SER A 76 -13.37 0.64 18.71
CA SER A 76 -12.51 -0.23 17.93
C SER A 76 -12.14 -1.54 18.65
N PHE A 77 -11.83 -2.59 17.87
CA PHE A 77 -11.44 -3.89 18.42
C PHE A 77 -10.16 -3.82 19.27
N ALA A 78 -9.25 -2.89 18.93
CA ALA A 78 -8.07 -2.59 19.76
C ALA A 78 -8.50 -2.19 21.17
N THR A 79 -9.43 -1.25 21.30
CA THR A 79 -9.98 -0.83 22.61
C THR A 79 -10.72 -1.96 23.32
N TYR A 80 -11.48 -2.78 22.58
CA TYR A 80 -12.25 -3.90 23.12
C TYR A 80 -11.37 -5.02 23.71
N LEU A 81 -10.34 -5.47 22.98
CA LEU A 81 -9.42 -6.52 23.44
C LEU A 81 -8.78 -6.16 24.78
N ILE A 82 -8.40 -4.90 24.93
CA ILE A 82 -7.76 -4.41 26.15
C ILE A 82 -8.80 -4.29 27.28
N THR A 83 -10.06 -3.96 26.97
CA THR A 83 -11.14 -3.89 27.97
C THR A 83 -11.51 -5.26 28.55
N LYS A 84 -11.46 -6.34 27.75
CA LYS A 84 -11.75 -7.71 28.21
C LYS A 84 -10.55 -8.43 28.87
N GLY A 85 -9.31 -8.01 28.60
CA GLY A 85 -8.10 -8.62 29.15
C GLY A 85 -7.74 -8.12 30.57
N LYS A 86 -8.35 -8.72 31.62
CA LYS A 86 -7.98 -8.71 33.07
C LYS A 86 -7.27 -7.47 33.71
N LYS A 87 -7.94 -6.90 34.73
CA LYS A 87 -7.54 -6.13 35.96
C LYS A 87 -6.34 -5.14 36.02
N SER A 88 -5.32 -5.19 35.16
CA SER A 88 -4.24 -4.17 35.09
C SER A 88 -4.32 -3.28 33.84
N ALA A 89 -5.39 -3.45 33.05
CA ALA A 89 -5.57 -2.89 31.72
C ALA A 89 -5.91 -1.39 31.66
N GLY A 90 -6.44 -0.76 32.72
CA GLY A 90 -6.93 0.63 32.65
C GLY A 90 -5.93 1.66 32.12
N LYS A 91 -4.67 1.55 32.54
CA LYS A 91 -3.57 2.44 32.08
C LYS A 91 -3.15 2.16 30.63
N PHE A 92 -3.25 0.90 30.19
CA PHE A 92 -2.92 0.49 28.82
C PHE A 92 -4.06 0.77 27.82
N ILE A 93 -5.33 0.72 28.27
CA ILE A 93 -6.53 1.14 27.52
C ILE A 93 -6.44 2.63 27.23
N ALA A 94 -6.23 3.43 28.29
CA ALA A 94 -6.00 4.85 28.15
C ALA A 94 -4.86 5.07 27.16
N ASN A 95 -3.71 4.41 27.31
CA ASN A 95 -2.60 4.58 26.38
C ASN A 95 -2.90 4.19 24.93
N SER A 96 -3.66 3.11 24.65
CA SER A 96 -3.93 2.65 23.28
C SER A 96 -5.00 3.47 22.57
N TYR A 97 -6.09 3.82 23.27
CA TYR A 97 -7.04 4.79 22.73
C TYR A 97 -6.39 6.16 22.58
N ASN A 98 -5.63 6.61 23.57
CA ASN A 98 -4.89 7.86 23.48
C ASN A 98 -3.91 7.82 22.32
N TYR A 99 -3.32 6.66 22.00
CA TYR A 99 -2.48 6.49 20.82
C TYR A 99 -3.29 6.67 19.53
N LEU A 100 -4.41 5.95 19.35
CA LEU A 100 -5.25 6.06 18.15
C LEU A 100 -5.86 7.46 17.98
N SER A 101 -6.35 8.07 19.06
CA SER A 101 -6.88 9.44 19.05
C SER A 101 -5.78 10.45 18.75
N LYS A 102 -4.60 10.33 19.39
CA LYS A 102 -3.45 11.19 19.11
C LYS A 102 -2.98 11.07 17.66
N ASP A 103 -2.95 9.85 17.13
CA ASP A 103 -2.56 9.57 15.75
C ASP A 103 -3.58 10.18 14.77
N PHE A 104 -4.88 10.02 15.04
CA PHE A 104 -5.96 10.68 14.29
C PHE A 104 -5.83 12.21 14.32
N ILE A 105 -5.63 12.81 15.49
CA ILE A 105 -5.47 14.26 15.63
C ILE A 105 -4.22 14.73 14.88
N GLY A 106 -3.12 13.98 14.94
CA GLY A 106 -1.89 14.27 14.18
C GLY A 106 -2.16 14.33 12.68
N HIS A 107 -2.81 13.30 12.13
CA HIS A 107 -3.21 13.25 10.73
C HIS A 107 -4.19 14.39 10.35
N LEU A 108 -5.21 14.64 11.18
CA LEU A 108 -6.18 15.71 10.97
C LEU A 108 -5.51 17.08 10.92
N ASN A 109 -4.61 17.36 11.86
CA ASN A 109 -3.88 18.63 11.91
C ASN A 109 -2.98 18.81 10.69
N PHE A 110 -2.31 17.75 10.26
CA PHE A 110 -1.51 17.78 9.03
C PHE A 110 -2.38 18.06 7.80
N LEU A 111 -3.55 17.42 7.69
CA LEU A 111 -4.50 17.67 6.60
C LEU A 111 -5.08 19.09 6.63
N LYS A 112 -5.23 19.69 7.81
CA LYS A 112 -5.59 21.11 7.96
C LYS A 112 -4.47 22.04 7.47
N GLU A 113 -3.24 21.80 7.92
CA GLU A 113 -2.06 22.58 7.53
C GLU A 113 -1.78 22.50 6.02
N THR A 114 -2.06 21.36 5.40
CA THR A 114 -1.86 21.11 3.96
C THR A 114 -3.09 21.40 3.09
N GLY A 115 -4.16 21.96 3.67
CA GLY A 115 -5.33 22.45 2.94
C GLY A 115 -6.29 21.38 2.41
N TYR A 116 -6.18 20.12 2.85
CA TYR A 116 -7.17 19.08 2.54
C TYR A 116 -8.40 19.15 3.45
N VAL A 117 -8.24 19.70 4.65
CA VAL A 117 -9.31 19.86 5.65
C VAL A 117 -9.35 21.33 6.08
N LYS A 118 -10.56 21.88 6.24
CA LYS A 118 -10.75 23.24 6.75
C LYS A 118 -10.53 23.30 8.27
N SER A 119 -10.41 24.50 8.83
CA SER A 119 -10.28 24.71 10.28
C SER A 119 -11.41 24.06 11.09
N ASN A 120 -12.65 24.08 10.56
CA ASN A 120 -13.84 23.47 11.16
C ASN A 120 -13.91 21.93 11.06
N GLY A 121 -12.94 21.27 10.40
CA GLY A 121 -12.91 19.81 10.26
C GLY A 121 -13.60 19.26 9.00
N GLU A 122 -14.23 20.10 8.18
CA GLU A 122 -14.79 19.66 6.91
C GLU A 122 -13.73 19.48 5.83
N LEU A 123 -13.96 18.55 4.90
CA LEU A 123 -13.11 18.39 3.72
C LEU A 123 -13.20 19.60 2.78
N THR A 124 -12.04 20.05 2.28
CA THR A 124 -11.97 20.99 1.15
C THR A 124 -12.34 20.30 -0.16
N ALA A 125 -12.39 21.04 -1.28
CA ALA A 125 -12.53 20.42 -2.59
C ALA A 125 -11.45 19.35 -2.83
N ASP A 126 -10.21 19.65 -2.42
CA ASP A 126 -9.09 18.72 -2.48
C ASP A 126 -9.26 17.52 -1.56
N GLY A 127 -9.69 17.75 -0.32
CA GLY A 127 -10.00 16.66 0.61
C GLY A 127 -11.07 15.71 0.08
N LYS A 128 -12.08 16.22 -0.61
CA LYS A 128 -13.20 15.43 -1.13
C LYS A 128 -12.82 14.48 -2.27
N TRP A 129 -11.92 14.89 -3.16
CA TRP A 129 -11.44 13.97 -4.20
C TRP A 129 -10.30 13.08 -3.69
N ALA A 130 -9.46 13.60 -2.77
CA ALA A 130 -8.40 12.81 -2.16
C ALA A 130 -8.95 11.67 -1.27
N SER A 131 -10.11 11.83 -0.63
CA SER A 131 -10.76 10.75 0.15
C SER A 131 -11.10 9.53 -0.70
N LYS A 132 -11.29 9.70 -2.02
CA LYS A 132 -11.58 8.63 -2.96
C LYS A 132 -10.33 7.86 -3.41
N LEU A 133 -9.12 8.35 -3.09
CA LEU A 133 -7.86 7.67 -3.38
C LEU A 133 -7.57 6.61 -2.31
N ARG A 134 -7.72 5.34 -2.68
CA ARG A 134 -7.31 4.18 -1.88
C ARG A 134 -6.07 3.55 -2.52
N VAL A 135 -4.96 4.25 -2.39
CA VAL A 135 -3.68 3.92 -3.03
C VAL A 135 -2.58 3.85 -1.99
N ASP A 136 -1.40 3.32 -2.34
CA ASP A 136 -0.31 3.06 -1.40
C ASP A 136 0.26 4.34 -0.75
N GLN A 137 0.37 5.42 -1.53
CA GLN A 137 0.87 6.72 -1.06
C GLN A 137 -0.14 7.84 -1.36
N PRO A 138 -1.32 7.83 -0.71
CA PRO A 138 -2.49 8.59 -1.13
C PRO A 138 -2.25 10.09 -1.09
N LEU A 139 -1.55 10.58 -0.07
CA LEU A 139 -1.33 12.01 0.10
C LEU A 139 -0.24 12.57 -0.83
N LEU A 140 0.81 11.79 -1.11
CA LEU A 140 1.84 12.18 -2.09
C LEU A 140 1.31 12.12 -3.53
N ILE A 141 0.48 11.12 -3.85
CA ILE A 141 -0.20 11.04 -5.13
C ILE A 141 -1.21 12.21 -5.26
N ALA A 142 -1.99 12.49 -4.22
CA ALA A 142 -2.88 13.66 -4.21
C ALA A 142 -2.11 14.96 -4.44
N GLU A 143 -0.99 15.16 -3.74
CA GLU A 143 -0.15 16.35 -3.95
C GLU A 143 0.38 16.42 -5.39
N GLY A 144 0.75 15.30 -6.00
CA GLY A 144 1.19 15.25 -7.39
C GLY A 144 0.11 15.70 -8.38
N PHE A 145 -1.16 15.35 -8.12
CA PHE A 145 -2.30 15.83 -8.91
C PHE A 145 -2.57 17.31 -8.68
N ARG A 146 -2.54 17.75 -7.42
CA ARG A 146 -2.74 19.16 -7.05
C ARG A 146 -1.70 20.09 -7.68
N LEU A 147 -0.46 19.63 -7.80
CA LEU A 147 0.62 20.36 -8.48
C LEU A 147 0.62 20.18 -10.02
N GLY A 148 -0.23 19.29 -10.57
CA GLY A 148 -0.29 19.02 -12.01
C GLY A 148 1.02 18.47 -12.59
N VAL A 149 1.79 17.69 -11.82
CA VAL A 149 3.13 17.25 -12.23
C VAL A 149 3.15 15.92 -12.97
N PHE A 150 2.07 15.14 -12.93
CA PHE A 150 1.99 13.84 -13.58
C PHE A 150 1.89 13.92 -15.10
N PRO A 151 2.45 12.96 -15.85
CA PRO A 151 2.45 12.95 -17.32
C PRO A 151 1.10 12.48 -17.89
N GLU A 152 0.07 13.30 -17.77
CA GLU A 152 -1.31 12.95 -18.17
C GLU A 152 -1.52 12.80 -19.69
N SER A 153 -0.51 13.03 -20.52
CA SER A 153 -0.61 12.87 -21.98
C SER A 153 0.00 11.57 -22.51
N ASN A 154 0.73 10.81 -21.68
CA ASN A 154 1.41 9.60 -22.12
C ASN A 154 1.11 8.44 -21.15
N PRO A 155 0.30 7.44 -21.57
CA PRO A 155 -0.06 6.32 -20.73
C PRO A 155 1.12 5.49 -20.22
N ALA A 156 2.16 5.27 -21.03
CA ALA A 156 3.34 4.51 -20.60
C ALA A 156 4.14 5.27 -19.53
N PHE A 157 4.29 6.59 -19.68
CA PHE A 157 4.94 7.41 -18.65
C PHE A 157 4.11 7.53 -17.38
N LEU A 158 2.77 7.62 -17.47
CA LEU A 158 1.93 7.64 -16.28
C LEU A 158 2.08 6.32 -15.51
N ALA A 159 1.99 5.17 -16.19
CA ALA A 159 2.19 3.86 -15.57
C ALA A 159 3.57 3.77 -14.88
N ALA A 160 4.62 4.20 -15.59
CA ALA A 160 5.97 4.21 -15.08
C ALA A 160 6.12 5.07 -13.81
N ILE A 161 5.60 6.30 -13.81
CA ILE A 161 5.71 7.17 -12.63
C ILE A 161 4.91 6.62 -11.45
N ILE A 162 3.71 6.07 -11.68
CA ILE A 162 2.91 5.45 -10.60
C ILE A 162 3.59 4.21 -10.03
N ALA A 163 4.34 3.45 -10.84
CA ALA A 163 5.13 2.30 -10.38
C ALA A 163 6.11 2.67 -9.25
N SER A 164 6.69 3.88 -9.29
CA SER A 164 7.58 4.37 -8.23
C SER A 164 6.89 4.64 -6.89
N PHE A 165 5.55 4.79 -6.87
CA PHE A 165 4.79 5.00 -5.63
C PHE A 165 4.34 3.69 -4.97
N VAL A 166 4.24 2.60 -5.74
CA VAL A 166 3.80 1.29 -5.24
C VAL A 166 4.95 0.36 -4.85
N ASP A 167 6.17 0.69 -5.29
CA ASP A 167 7.34 -0.12 -4.98
C ASP A 167 7.59 -0.19 -3.46
N GLU A 168 7.84 -1.40 -2.99
CA GLU A 168 8.09 -1.70 -1.59
C GLU A 168 9.56 -1.86 -1.25
N ARG A 169 10.44 -1.83 -2.25
CA ARG A 169 11.88 -1.93 -2.03
C ARG A 169 12.39 -0.78 -1.18
N GLU A 170 13.38 -1.09 -0.34
CA GLU A 170 14.04 -0.10 0.52
C GLU A 170 15.22 0.59 -0.16
N THR A 171 15.71 0.02 -1.27
CA THR A 171 16.87 0.51 -2.03
C THR A 171 16.56 0.61 -3.52
N GLU A 172 17.31 1.48 -4.20
CA GLU A 172 17.25 1.58 -5.66
C GLU A 172 17.69 0.25 -6.28
N GLY A 173 16.84 -0.30 -7.16
CA GLY A 173 17.14 -1.53 -7.88
C GLY A 173 18.12 -1.30 -9.03
N ARG A 174 18.44 -2.38 -9.75
CA ARG A 174 19.20 -2.28 -10.99
C ARG A 174 18.42 -1.45 -12.02
N ILE A 175 19.15 -0.59 -12.73
CA ILE A 175 18.63 0.25 -13.82
C ILE A 175 19.44 -0.06 -15.06
N ASP A 176 18.79 -0.68 -16.04
CA ASP A 176 19.36 -0.82 -17.37
C ASP A 176 19.11 0.46 -18.18
N LYS A 177 20.21 1.08 -18.65
CA LYS A 177 20.15 2.32 -19.43
C LYS A 177 19.50 2.10 -20.80
N GLU A 178 19.51 0.87 -21.34
CA GLU A 178 18.87 0.53 -22.61
C GLU A 178 17.37 0.84 -22.57
N PHE A 179 16.72 0.61 -21.42
CA PHE A 179 15.28 0.81 -21.24
C PHE A 179 14.89 2.17 -20.69
N MET A 180 15.86 3.06 -20.47
CA MET A 180 15.65 4.34 -19.81
C MET A 180 15.71 5.50 -20.82
N PRO A 181 14.58 5.90 -21.43
CA PRO A 181 14.57 7.09 -22.28
C PRO A 181 14.84 8.35 -21.44
N LYS A 182 15.58 9.30 -22.01
CA LYS A 182 15.92 10.58 -21.33
C LYS A 182 14.69 11.35 -20.89
N SER A 183 13.58 11.24 -21.62
CA SER A 183 12.28 11.83 -21.29
C SER A 183 11.66 11.24 -20.03
N LEU A 184 11.78 9.93 -19.80
CA LEU A 184 11.29 9.31 -18.56
C LEU A 184 12.10 9.81 -17.36
N LEU A 185 13.43 9.86 -17.48
CA LEU A 185 14.30 10.38 -16.43
C LEU A 185 13.96 11.83 -16.09
N SER A 186 13.76 12.69 -17.09
CA SER A 186 13.43 14.10 -16.85
C SER A 186 12.06 14.27 -16.19
N ILE A 187 11.05 13.50 -16.59
CA ILE A 187 9.72 13.49 -15.95
C ILE A 187 9.83 13.01 -14.49
N PHE A 188 10.54 11.90 -14.26
CA PHE A 188 10.74 11.37 -12.91
C PHE A 188 11.41 12.39 -11.99
N LEU A 189 12.51 13.00 -12.45
CA LEU A 189 13.21 14.04 -11.68
C LEU A 189 12.33 15.26 -11.43
N LYS A 190 11.49 15.66 -12.39
CA LYS A 190 10.51 16.75 -12.22
C LYS A 190 9.51 16.42 -11.12
N VAL A 191 8.89 15.25 -11.15
CA VAL A 191 7.92 14.78 -10.13
C VAL A 191 8.60 14.69 -8.76
N LYS A 192 9.76 14.04 -8.67
CA LYS A 192 10.52 13.90 -7.43
C LYS A 192 10.91 15.25 -6.83
N LYS A 193 11.36 16.21 -7.67
CA LYS A 193 11.72 17.56 -7.23
C LYS A 193 10.49 18.33 -6.73
N ALA A 194 9.36 18.23 -7.42
CA ALA A 194 8.13 18.93 -7.05
C ALA A 194 7.53 18.41 -5.74
N LEU A 195 7.60 17.09 -5.48
CA LEU A 195 7.08 16.48 -4.26
C LEU A 195 8.04 16.55 -3.06
N LYS A 196 9.32 16.86 -3.29
CA LYS A 196 10.34 16.92 -2.23
C LYS A 196 9.98 17.84 -1.06
N PRO A 197 9.45 19.08 -1.26
CA PRO A 197 9.03 19.93 -0.15
C PRO A 197 7.92 19.30 0.69
N PHE A 198 6.94 18.68 0.04
CA PHE A 198 5.81 18.03 0.72
C PHE A 198 6.25 16.78 1.50
N SER A 199 7.07 15.91 0.90
CA SER A 199 7.66 14.76 1.59
C SER A 199 8.52 15.21 2.79
N LYS A 200 9.31 16.27 2.65
CA LYS A 200 10.09 16.83 3.77
C LYS A 200 9.18 17.35 4.90
N LEU A 201 8.07 17.99 4.56
CA LEU A 201 7.08 18.45 5.53
C LEU A 201 6.44 17.27 6.27
N MET A 202 6.05 16.20 5.55
CA MET A 202 5.53 14.96 6.15
C MET A 202 6.51 14.36 7.17
N VAL A 203 7.78 14.18 6.78
CA VAL A 203 8.82 13.66 7.67
C VAL A 203 9.04 14.57 8.90
N THR A 204 9.05 15.88 8.69
CA THR A 204 9.21 16.86 9.78
C THR A 204 8.06 16.78 10.79
N LYS A 205 6.87 16.38 10.34
CA LYS A 205 5.67 16.22 11.18
C LYS A 205 5.52 14.79 11.74
N GLY A 206 6.52 13.92 11.51
CA GLY A 206 6.58 12.57 12.07
C GLY A 206 5.86 11.51 11.23
N PHE A 207 5.49 11.80 9.98
CA PHE A 207 4.91 10.81 9.07
C PHE A 207 5.98 10.10 8.27
N GLU A 208 5.82 8.79 8.10
CA GLU A 208 6.67 8.00 7.21
C GLU A 208 6.43 8.40 5.75
N THR A 209 7.51 8.58 4.99
CA THR A 209 7.45 8.76 3.54
C THR A 209 8.45 7.84 2.87
N LYS A 210 8.02 7.16 1.81
CA LYS A 210 8.93 6.31 1.03
C LYS A 210 9.68 7.14 0.00
N THR A 211 10.94 6.79 -0.21
CA THR A 211 11.73 7.40 -1.29
C THR A 211 11.24 6.86 -2.62
N LEU A 212 10.99 7.74 -3.59
CA LEU A 212 10.70 7.34 -4.96
C LEU A 212 12.00 6.88 -5.63
N PHE A 213 12.00 5.63 -6.07
CA PHE A 213 13.05 4.99 -6.86
C PHE A 213 12.72 4.98 -8.35
N LEU A 214 13.75 5.05 -9.19
CA LEU A 214 13.61 5.13 -10.64
C LEU A 214 13.46 3.74 -11.30
N SER A 215 14.07 2.71 -10.71
CA SER A 215 14.03 1.33 -11.19
C SER A 215 12.61 0.82 -11.51
N PRO A 216 11.58 0.98 -10.65
CA PRO A 216 10.21 0.57 -10.98
C PRO A 216 9.67 1.24 -12.23
N ALA A 217 9.94 2.54 -12.38
CA ALA A 217 9.46 3.31 -13.50
C ALA A 217 10.08 2.84 -14.81
N VAL A 218 11.39 2.56 -14.81
CA VAL A 218 12.09 2.02 -15.99
C VAL A 218 11.54 0.65 -16.36
N THR A 219 11.38 -0.24 -15.39
CA THR A 219 10.83 -1.59 -15.59
C THR A 219 9.41 -1.55 -16.17
N ILE A 220 8.50 -0.79 -15.57
CA ILE A 220 7.11 -0.68 -16.04
C ILE A 220 7.01 0.05 -17.38
N HIS A 221 7.86 1.05 -17.63
CA HIS A 221 7.93 1.69 -18.94
C HIS A 221 8.36 0.71 -20.05
N ALA A 222 9.42 -0.07 -19.80
CA ALA A 222 9.89 -1.09 -20.73
C ALA A 222 8.77 -2.09 -21.05
N TRP A 223 8.03 -2.51 -20.02
CA TRP A 223 6.89 -3.40 -20.18
C TRP A 223 5.76 -2.77 -20.99
N ALA A 224 5.35 -1.55 -20.64
CA ALA A 224 4.29 -0.81 -21.32
C ALA A 224 4.59 -0.56 -22.81
N THR A 225 5.87 -0.40 -23.15
CA THR A 225 6.34 -0.18 -24.54
C THR A 225 6.55 -1.46 -25.35
N GLY A 226 6.30 -2.64 -24.76
CA GLY A 226 6.29 -3.91 -25.47
C GLY A 226 7.62 -4.68 -25.48
N GLN A 227 8.53 -4.39 -24.55
CA GLN A 227 9.73 -5.22 -24.39
C GLN A 227 9.36 -6.65 -23.94
N PRO A 228 10.08 -7.69 -24.41
CA PRO A 228 9.83 -9.08 -24.00
C PRO A 228 9.97 -9.28 -22.48
N TRP A 229 9.11 -10.12 -21.91
CA TRP A 229 9.03 -10.37 -20.46
C TRP A 229 10.38 -10.83 -19.89
N GLU A 230 10.99 -11.82 -20.52
CA GLU A 230 12.24 -12.44 -20.08
C GLU A 230 13.39 -11.42 -20.08
N LYS A 231 13.38 -10.50 -21.04
CA LYS A 231 14.38 -9.43 -21.14
C LYS A 231 14.26 -8.45 -19.96
N ILE A 232 13.03 -8.12 -19.56
CA ILE A 232 12.77 -7.22 -18.42
C ILE A 232 13.15 -7.90 -17.10
N VAL A 233 12.77 -9.16 -16.91
CA VAL A 233 13.11 -9.95 -15.71
C VAL A 233 14.63 -10.01 -15.54
N SER A 234 15.35 -10.36 -16.62
CA SER A 234 16.81 -10.42 -16.60
C SER A 234 17.46 -9.06 -16.32
N ALA A 235 17.00 -8.00 -16.98
CA ALA A 235 17.62 -6.67 -16.85
C ALA A 235 17.34 -5.97 -15.51
N SER A 236 16.18 -6.26 -14.90
CA SER A 236 15.78 -5.65 -13.62
C SER A 236 16.27 -6.43 -12.39
N GLU A 237 16.75 -7.67 -12.56
CA GLU A 237 17.12 -8.59 -11.48
C GLU A 237 15.97 -8.82 -10.47
N ILE A 238 14.72 -8.69 -10.93
CA ILE A 238 13.52 -8.90 -10.12
C ILE A 238 12.98 -10.31 -10.39
N ALA A 239 12.65 -11.05 -9.34
CA ALA A 239 11.95 -12.34 -9.49
C ALA A 239 10.59 -12.13 -10.20
N GLU A 240 10.20 -13.05 -11.07
CA GLU A 240 9.00 -12.91 -11.91
C GLU A 240 7.72 -12.57 -11.11
N GLY A 241 7.53 -13.22 -9.96
CA GLY A 241 6.39 -12.94 -9.07
C GLY A 241 6.39 -11.50 -8.51
N ASN A 242 7.56 -10.94 -8.21
CA ASN A 242 7.68 -9.56 -7.76
C ASN A 242 7.40 -8.57 -8.90
N LEU A 243 7.80 -8.89 -10.13
CA LEU A 243 7.48 -8.09 -11.30
C LEU A 243 5.97 -8.08 -11.58
N ALA A 244 5.33 -9.26 -11.54
CA ALA A 244 3.88 -9.39 -11.67
C ALA A 244 3.16 -8.59 -10.56
N MET A 245 3.62 -8.68 -9.31
CA MET A 245 3.08 -7.90 -8.20
C MET A 245 3.22 -6.38 -8.42
N LEU A 246 4.37 -5.92 -8.90
CA LEU A 246 4.60 -4.51 -9.24
C LEU A 246 3.61 -4.03 -10.30
N ILE A 247 3.38 -4.82 -11.36
CA ILE A 247 2.43 -4.53 -12.43
C ILE A 247 1.00 -4.44 -11.88
N LEU A 248 0.55 -5.46 -11.12
CA LEU A 248 -0.81 -5.53 -10.60
C LEU A 248 -1.11 -4.38 -9.62
N ARG A 249 -0.16 -4.03 -8.74
CA ARG A 249 -0.31 -2.89 -7.83
C ARG A 249 -0.30 -1.55 -8.56
N THR A 250 0.56 -1.41 -9.57
CA THR A 250 0.55 -0.22 -10.44
C THR A 250 -0.81 -0.09 -11.12
N ALA A 251 -1.35 -1.18 -11.67
CA ALA A 251 -2.68 -1.21 -12.28
C ALA A 251 -3.78 -0.85 -11.29
N ASP A 252 -3.72 -1.35 -10.05
CA ASP A 252 -4.69 -1.03 -9.01
C ASP A 252 -4.67 0.46 -8.63
N ASN A 253 -3.48 1.04 -8.48
CA ASN A 253 -3.33 2.49 -8.25
C ASN A 253 -3.90 3.31 -9.41
N LEU A 254 -3.66 2.87 -10.65
CA LEU A 254 -4.24 3.48 -11.84
C LEU A 254 -5.77 3.33 -11.89
N ARG A 255 -6.35 2.23 -11.40
CA ARG A 255 -7.83 2.08 -11.30
C ARG A 255 -8.41 3.10 -10.34
N HIS A 256 -7.75 3.39 -9.22
CA HIS A 256 -8.16 4.45 -8.30
C HIS A 256 -8.03 5.85 -8.92
N ILE A 257 -6.98 6.11 -9.70
CA ILE A 257 -6.84 7.35 -10.46
C ILE A 257 -7.95 7.49 -11.52
N ARG A 258 -8.27 6.40 -12.24
CA ARG A 258 -9.39 6.34 -13.20
C ARG A 258 -10.73 6.68 -12.56
N ALA A 259 -10.94 6.33 -11.29
CA ALA A 259 -12.17 6.68 -10.58
C ALA A 259 -12.33 8.19 -10.31
N LEU A 260 -11.27 9.00 -10.48
CA LEU A 260 -11.30 10.45 -10.29
C LEU A 260 -11.75 11.24 -11.54
N LYS A 261 -12.42 10.60 -12.51
CA LYS A 261 -12.87 11.20 -13.78
C LYS A 261 -13.54 12.58 -13.64
N GLN A 262 -14.32 12.79 -12.57
CA GLN A 262 -15.01 14.05 -12.31
C GLN A 262 -14.04 15.23 -12.07
N PHE A 263 -12.86 14.97 -11.50
CA PHE A 263 -11.90 16.00 -11.11
C PHE A 263 -10.71 16.07 -12.07
N PHE A 264 -10.25 14.91 -12.56
CA PHE A 264 -9.10 14.78 -13.45
C PHE A 264 -9.46 13.93 -14.68
N PRO A 265 -10.27 14.45 -15.63
CA PRO A 265 -10.77 13.67 -16.75
C PRO A 265 -9.65 13.18 -17.67
N LYS A 266 -8.62 14.00 -17.89
CA LYS A 266 -7.46 13.65 -18.71
C LYS A 266 -6.62 12.56 -18.05
N ALA A 267 -6.27 12.71 -16.77
CA ALA A 267 -5.59 11.67 -16.00
C ALA A 267 -6.38 10.36 -15.97
N SER A 268 -7.71 10.43 -15.82
CA SER A 268 -8.59 9.26 -15.82
C SER A 268 -8.52 8.47 -17.13
N GLU A 269 -8.59 9.16 -18.27
CA GLU A 269 -8.52 8.52 -19.58
C GLU A 269 -7.12 7.94 -19.84
N THR A 270 -6.08 8.67 -19.46
CA THR A 270 -4.70 8.18 -19.58
C THR A 270 -4.45 6.98 -18.66
N ALA A 271 -4.97 6.97 -17.44
CA ALA A 271 -4.87 5.84 -16.52
C ALA A 271 -5.58 4.59 -17.04
N LYS A 272 -6.74 4.74 -17.70
CA LYS A 272 -7.40 3.62 -18.39
C LYS A 272 -6.48 2.98 -19.42
N LYS A 273 -5.90 3.79 -20.31
CA LYS A 273 -4.94 3.31 -21.32
C LYS A 273 -3.67 2.74 -20.71
N SER A 274 -3.19 3.31 -19.60
CA SER A 274 -2.03 2.81 -18.87
C SER A 274 -2.25 1.38 -18.38
N ILE A 275 -3.44 1.07 -17.86
CA ILE A 275 -3.81 -0.28 -17.40
C ILE A 275 -3.78 -1.26 -18.57
N GLU A 276 -4.37 -0.89 -19.72
CA GLU A 276 -4.40 -1.72 -20.94
C GLU A 276 -2.97 -2.05 -21.46
N LEU A 277 -2.01 -1.13 -21.28
CA LEU A 277 -0.62 -1.36 -21.72
C LEU A 277 0.18 -2.33 -20.84
N ILE A 278 -0.13 -2.39 -19.53
CA ILE A 278 0.66 -3.13 -18.54
C ILE A 278 -0.01 -4.44 -18.10
N VAL A 279 -1.34 -4.52 -18.14
CA VAL A 279 -2.08 -5.75 -17.80
C VAL A 279 -2.27 -6.57 -19.07
N LYS A 280 -1.24 -7.35 -19.41
CA LYS A 280 -1.20 -8.27 -20.56
C LYS A 280 -0.41 -9.52 -20.19
N GLU A 281 -0.45 -10.54 -21.05
CA GLU A 281 0.33 -11.77 -20.89
C GLU A 281 1.81 -11.47 -20.60
N PRO A 282 2.46 -12.16 -19.63
CA PRO A 282 1.97 -13.32 -18.86
C PRO A 282 1.17 -12.97 -17.58
N VAL A 283 0.95 -11.68 -17.27
CA VAL A 283 0.33 -11.25 -16.01
C VAL A 283 -1.19 -11.34 -16.03
N ALA A 284 -1.81 -11.24 -17.21
CA ALA A 284 -3.27 -11.15 -17.36
C ALA A 284 -4.02 -12.50 -17.30
N ASN A 285 -3.33 -13.63 -17.46
CA ASN A 285 -3.97 -14.94 -17.67
C ASN A 285 -4.86 -15.42 -16.49
N ASP A 286 -4.64 -14.89 -15.27
CA ASP A 286 -5.42 -15.25 -14.06
C ASP A 286 -6.36 -14.15 -13.55
N TYR A 287 -6.33 -12.93 -14.13
CA TYR A 287 -6.99 -11.73 -13.55
C TYR A 287 -8.10 -11.13 -14.42
N ASN A 288 -8.42 -11.72 -15.58
CA ASN A 288 -9.56 -11.34 -16.41
C ASN A 288 -10.88 -11.98 -15.94
N VAL A 289 -11.12 -11.98 -14.62
CA VAL A 289 -12.46 -12.19 -14.06
C VAL A 289 -12.93 -10.82 -13.61
N ASP A 290 -13.88 -10.26 -14.34
CA ASP A 290 -14.57 -8.98 -14.10
C ASP A 290 -13.89 -7.70 -14.66
N LEU A 291 -13.98 -7.56 -15.99
CA LEU A 291 -13.96 -6.27 -16.71
C LEU A 291 -15.27 -5.51 -16.52
#